data_AF-A0A4U6U0X0-F1
#
_entry.id   AF-A0A4U6U0X0-F1
#
_cell.length_a   1.000
_cell.length_b   1.000
_cell.length_c   1.000
_cell.angle_alpha   90.00
_cell.angle_beta   90.00
_cell.angle_gamma   90.00
#
_symmetry.space_group_name_H-M   'P 1'
#
loop_
_entity.id
_entity.type
_entity.pdbx_description
1 polymer ?
#
loop_
_entity_poly.entity_id
_entity_poly.type
_entity_poly.pdbx_seq_one_letter_code
_entity_poly.pdbx_strand_id
1 'polypeptide(L)'
;MHVAQKEEDIGFYAGFLGASYMIGRGIASVFWGIVADRIGRKPVIAISVFSVIVFNTLFGLSVKYWMAIATRFLLGALNGFLAPVKAYSIEVCQPEQQALGISIVSTAWGMGVIIGPAIGGYLAQPVKQYPHLFHEKSVFGRFPYLLPCICISLFDTFVFISCAWLPETLHKHKGLDRGVEMVESSTNQESTELPKKSLLKNWPLMSSIITYCVFSLHDTAYAEIFSLWTVSNRKYGGLSFLSKDVGQVLTVAGASLLVYQLFAYHWVNKTFGPIHSTQISSALSIPIIAAYPFMTHLSGIRLGVPLYIAAMLKSVFAITRVTGTSLLQNNAVPQEQRGAANGIATTAMSLSKAFAPAGAGIIFSWAQKRQHAAFFPGDHMVFLLLNLTEVIGLILTFEPFLAVPQQYK
;
A
#
# COMPACT_ATOMS: atom_id res chain seq x y z
N MET A 1 -1.47 -20.15 15.48
CA MET A 1 -2.44 -19.62 16.45
C MET A 1 -3.84 -19.93 15.95
N HIS A 2 -4.62 -20.76 16.65
CA HIS A 2 -6.01 -21.03 16.29
C HIS A 2 -6.88 -19.93 16.91
N VAL A 3 -7.05 -18.83 16.19
CA VAL A 3 -7.83 -17.65 16.65
C VAL A 3 -9.30 -17.81 16.31
N ALA A 4 -9.59 -18.30 15.10
CA ALA A 4 -10.93 -18.56 14.65
C ALA A 4 -11.38 -19.96 15.10
N GLN A 5 -12.59 -20.07 15.64
CA GLN A 5 -13.19 -21.37 15.96
C GLN A 5 -13.60 -22.13 14.69
N LYS A 6 -13.88 -21.39 13.61
CA LYS A 6 -14.25 -21.93 12.30
C LYS A 6 -13.36 -21.34 11.21
N GLU A 7 -13.08 -22.12 10.16
CA GLU A 7 -12.29 -21.65 9.03
C GLU A 7 -12.94 -20.44 8.33
N GLU A 8 -14.27 -20.35 8.35
CA GLU A 8 -14.98 -19.24 7.70
C GLU A 8 -14.76 -17.89 8.39
N ASP A 9 -14.34 -17.87 9.66
CA ASP A 9 -14.12 -16.63 10.40
C ASP A 9 -12.68 -16.12 10.28
N ILE A 10 -11.78 -16.88 9.63
CA ILE A 10 -10.36 -16.51 9.48
C ILE A 10 -10.22 -15.16 8.77
N GLY A 11 -11.02 -14.92 7.72
CA GLY A 11 -11.00 -13.67 6.97
C GLY A 11 -11.30 -12.46 7.84
N PHE A 12 -12.30 -12.54 8.71
CA PHE A 12 -12.65 -11.49 9.67
C PHE A 12 -11.44 -11.14 10.55
N TYR A 13 -10.83 -12.12 11.21
CA TYR A 13 -9.70 -11.86 12.11
C TYR A 13 -8.45 -11.35 11.37
N ALA A 14 -8.16 -11.85 10.18
CA ALA A 14 -7.06 -11.37 9.34
C ALA A 14 -7.27 -9.92 8.88
N GLY A 15 -8.47 -9.59 8.41
CA GLY A 15 -8.83 -8.26 7.98
C GLY A 15 -8.73 -7.21 9.09
N PHE A 16 -9.21 -7.52 10.30
CA PHE A 16 -9.06 -6.64 11.47
C PHE A 16 -7.59 -6.46 11.88
N LEU A 17 -6.78 -7.52 11.77
CA LEU A 17 -5.35 -7.43 12.05
C LEU A 17 -4.64 -6.49 11.06
N GLY A 18 -4.93 -6.61 9.76
CA GLY A 18 -4.41 -5.71 8.73
C GLY A 18 -4.88 -4.27 8.91
N ALA A 19 -6.15 -4.07 9.23
CA ALA A 19 -6.73 -2.74 9.47
C ALA A 19 -6.12 -2.03 10.69
N SER A 20 -5.82 -2.76 11.77
CA SER A 20 -5.25 -2.17 13.00
C SER A 20 -3.96 -1.37 12.75
N TYR A 21 -3.07 -1.88 11.89
CA TYR A 21 -1.84 -1.19 11.50
C TYR A 21 -2.15 0.11 10.74
N MET A 22 -3.08 0.04 9.79
CA MET A 22 -3.44 1.18 8.96
C MET A 22 -4.17 2.27 9.75
N ILE A 23 -5.03 1.89 10.70
CA ILE A 23 -5.71 2.82 11.62
C ILE A 23 -4.68 3.54 12.50
N GLY A 24 -3.75 2.79 13.12
CA GLY A 24 -2.67 3.39 13.92
C GLY A 24 -1.87 4.41 13.11
N ARG A 25 -1.50 4.04 11.88
CA ARG A 25 -0.79 4.93 10.95
C ARG A 25 -1.61 6.17 10.57
N GLY A 26 -2.91 6.01 10.30
CA GLY A 26 -3.80 7.10 9.95
C GLY A 26 -3.83 8.17 11.04
N ILE A 27 -4.03 7.75 12.29
CA ILE A 27 -4.12 8.63 13.47
C ILE A 27 -2.79 9.37 13.69
N ALA A 28 -1.66 8.70 13.54
CA ALA A 28 -0.36 9.28 13.88
C ALA A 28 0.34 10.00 12.72
N SER A 29 -0.14 9.88 11.48
CA SER A 29 0.55 10.43 10.31
C SER A 29 0.74 11.96 10.37
N VAL A 30 -0.28 12.70 10.78
CA VAL A 30 -0.21 14.16 10.95
C VAL A 30 0.72 14.54 12.09
N PHE A 31 0.64 13.80 13.21
CA PHE A 31 1.49 14.02 14.37
C PHE A 31 2.98 13.91 14.01
N TRP A 32 3.37 12.83 13.32
CA TRP A 32 4.77 12.62 12.93
C TRP A 32 5.27 13.61 11.87
N GLY A 33 4.39 14.14 11.01
CA GLY A 33 4.73 15.26 10.13
C GLY A 33 5.16 16.49 10.91
N ILE A 34 4.33 16.94 11.86
CA ILE A 34 4.59 18.11 12.71
C ILE A 34 5.85 17.89 13.58
N VAL A 35 6.00 16.70 14.14
CA VAL A 35 7.18 16.36 14.95
C VAL A 35 8.45 16.39 14.10
N ALA A 36 8.38 15.89 12.86
CA ALA A 36 9.52 15.93 11.96
C ALA A 36 9.90 17.36 11.56
N ASP A 37 8.93 18.28 11.47
CA ASP A 37 9.19 19.69 11.17
C ASP A 37 9.88 20.39 12.35
N ARG A 38 9.59 19.97 13.59
CA ARG A 38 10.14 20.57 14.81
C ARG A 38 11.47 19.98 15.27
N ILE A 39 11.58 18.66 15.28
CA ILE A 39 12.72 17.92 15.85
C ILE A 39 13.75 17.58 14.76
N GLY A 40 13.34 17.60 13.49
CA GLY A 40 14.18 17.20 12.35
C GLY A 40 13.73 15.86 11.74
N ARG A 41 14.18 15.61 10.51
CA ARG A 41 13.75 14.42 9.75
C ARG A 41 14.47 13.16 10.22
N LYS A 42 15.77 13.26 10.49
CA LYS A 42 16.61 12.14 10.94
C LYS A 42 16.07 11.46 12.21
N PRO A 43 15.78 12.17 13.32
CA PRO A 43 15.31 11.52 14.54
C PRO A 43 13.95 10.85 14.35
N VAL A 44 13.04 11.44 13.56
CA VAL A 44 11.73 10.82 13.29
C VAL A 44 11.88 9.54 12.46
N ILE A 45 12.76 9.54 11.46
CA ILE A 45 13.07 8.33 10.68
C ILE A 45 13.67 7.26 11.60
N ALA A 46 14.65 7.61 12.44
CA ALA A 46 15.29 6.68 13.36
C ALA A 46 14.31 6.07 14.38
N ILE A 47 13.42 6.88 14.98
CA ILE A 47 12.37 6.42 15.90
C ILE A 47 11.40 5.47 15.18
N SER A 48 11.05 5.78 13.92
CA SER A 48 10.17 4.93 13.12
C SER A 48 10.80 3.57 12.85
N VAL A 49 12.07 3.51 12.45
CA VAL A 49 12.80 2.26 12.20
C VAL A 49 12.96 1.47 13.49
N PHE A 50 13.33 2.12 14.59
CA PHE A 50 13.42 1.47 15.90
C PHE A 50 12.09 0.85 16.35
N SER A 51 10.99 1.56 16.10
CA SER A 51 9.64 1.04 16.37
C SER A 51 9.33 -0.21 15.55
N VAL A 52 9.80 -0.30 14.29
CA VAL A 52 9.68 -1.54 13.51
C VAL A 52 10.43 -2.67 14.19
N ILE A 53 11.68 -2.48 14.58
CA ILE A 53 12.49 -3.51 15.24
C ILE A 53 11.75 -4.08 16.46
N VAL A 54 11.27 -3.21 17.35
CA VAL A 54 10.60 -3.61 18.60
C VAL A 54 9.25 -4.28 18.32
N PHE A 55 8.32 -3.59 17.66
CA PHE A 55 6.95 -4.08 17.54
C PHE A 55 6.79 -5.22 16.52
N ASN A 56 7.66 -5.30 15.51
CA ASN A 56 7.69 -6.46 14.61
C ASN A 56 8.19 -7.72 15.31
N THR A 57 9.22 -7.59 16.18
CA THR A 57 9.69 -8.72 17.00
C THR A 57 8.62 -9.16 18.00
N LEU A 58 7.97 -8.21 18.68
CA LEU A 58 6.86 -8.50 19.60
C LEU A 58 5.66 -9.14 18.90
N PHE A 59 5.37 -8.74 17.65
CA PHE A 59 4.35 -9.40 16.83
C PHE A 59 4.71 -10.87 16.59
N GLY A 60 5.97 -11.17 16.24
CA GLY A 60 6.45 -12.55 16.06
C GLY A 60 6.30 -13.42 17.33
N LEU A 61 6.38 -12.80 18.51
CA LEU A 61 6.21 -13.44 19.82
C LEU A 61 4.75 -13.43 20.33
N SER A 62 3.78 -13.04 19.50
CA SER A 62 2.39 -12.92 19.93
C SER A 62 1.71 -14.28 20.10
N VAL A 63 1.19 -14.54 21.31
CA VAL A 63 0.43 -15.77 21.65
C VAL A 63 -1.07 -15.53 21.67
N LYS A 64 -1.51 -14.30 21.95
CA LYS A 64 -2.91 -13.85 22.06
C LYS A 64 -3.28 -12.92 20.90
N TYR A 65 -4.51 -13.00 20.39
CA TYR A 65 -4.92 -12.23 19.20
C TYR A 65 -4.92 -10.73 19.50
N TRP A 66 -5.35 -10.35 20.70
CA TRP A 66 -5.24 -8.97 21.19
C TRP A 66 -3.80 -8.44 21.25
N MET A 67 -2.82 -9.30 21.53
CA MET A 67 -1.40 -8.91 21.49
C MET A 67 -0.94 -8.63 20.05
N ALA A 68 -1.41 -9.43 19.08
CA ALA A 68 -1.14 -9.21 17.67
C ALA A 68 -1.78 -7.90 17.16
N ILE A 69 -3.03 -7.61 17.54
CA ILE A 69 -3.69 -6.32 17.23
C ILE A 69 -2.92 -5.16 17.87
N ALA A 70 -2.62 -5.24 19.17
CA ALA A 70 -1.98 -4.15 19.89
C ALA A 70 -0.59 -3.82 19.32
N THR A 71 0.23 -4.85 19.05
CA THR A 71 1.56 -4.66 18.43
C THR A 71 1.45 -4.08 17.02
N ARG A 72 0.47 -4.48 16.21
CA ARG A 72 0.25 -3.91 14.87
C ARG A 72 -0.25 -2.49 14.90
N PHE A 73 -1.18 -2.17 15.80
CA PHE A 73 -1.67 -0.81 16.00
C PHE A 73 -0.55 0.12 16.47
N LEU A 74 0.22 -0.28 17.49
CA LEU A 74 1.35 0.49 18.00
C LEU A 74 2.45 0.67 16.94
N LEU A 75 2.75 -0.39 16.18
CA LEU A 75 3.66 -0.30 15.05
C LEU A 75 3.15 0.74 14.04
N GLY A 76 1.88 0.71 13.66
CA GLY A 76 1.30 1.72 12.76
C GLY A 76 1.38 3.14 13.32
N ALA A 77 1.04 3.32 14.60
CA ALA A 77 1.03 4.62 15.26
C ALA A 77 2.43 5.22 15.45
N LEU A 78 3.46 4.39 15.62
CA LEU A 78 4.84 4.87 15.83
C LEU A 78 5.66 4.88 14.54
N ASN A 79 5.15 4.31 13.45
CA ASN A 79 5.82 4.24 12.15
C ASN A 79 5.40 5.42 11.25
N GLY A 80 5.95 6.60 11.53
CA GLY A 80 5.65 7.85 10.83
C GLY A 80 6.52 8.17 9.62
N PHE A 81 7.39 7.27 9.14
CA PHE A 81 8.50 7.62 8.24
C PHE A 81 8.10 8.05 6.80
N LEU A 82 6.91 7.68 6.33
CA LEU A 82 6.51 7.84 4.92
C LEU A 82 6.56 9.29 4.42
N ALA A 83 6.08 10.24 5.22
CA ALA A 83 6.12 11.66 4.87
C ALA A 83 7.52 12.27 5.07
N PRO A 84 8.19 12.08 6.22
CA PRO A 84 9.55 12.57 6.45
C PRO A 84 10.59 12.07 5.45
N VAL A 85 10.55 10.81 5.00
CA VAL A 85 11.53 10.29 4.02
C VAL A 85 11.39 10.97 2.65
N LYS A 86 10.16 11.23 2.20
CA LYS A 86 9.94 11.95 0.94
C LYS A 86 10.41 13.40 1.03
N ALA A 87 10.08 14.09 2.13
CA ALA A 87 10.54 15.45 2.37
C ALA A 87 12.07 15.51 2.47
N TYR A 88 12.67 14.59 3.23
CA TYR A 88 14.11 14.47 3.39
C TYR A 88 14.83 14.27 2.05
N SER A 89 14.31 13.39 1.18
CA SER A 89 14.90 13.15 -0.15
C SER A 89 14.95 14.43 -0.99
N ILE A 90 13.89 15.23 -0.97
CA ILE A 90 13.80 16.52 -1.67
C ILE A 90 14.76 17.55 -1.05
N GLU A 91 14.87 17.60 0.28
CA GLU A 91 15.68 18.55 1.01
C GLU A 91 17.19 18.29 0.87
N VAL A 92 17.62 17.02 0.71
CA VAL A 92 19.03 16.65 0.50
C VAL A 92 19.46 16.86 -0.94
N CYS A 93 18.60 16.57 -1.91
CA CYS A 93 18.91 16.74 -3.33
C CYS A 93 18.99 18.21 -3.74
N GLN A 94 19.86 18.51 -4.71
CA GLN A 94 19.82 19.79 -5.44
C GLN A 94 18.50 19.88 -6.24
N PRO A 95 17.96 21.09 -6.48
CA PRO A 95 16.68 21.28 -7.18
C PRO A 95 16.57 20.49 -8.49
N GLU A 96 17.66 20.41 -9.25
CA GLU A 96 17.74 19.69 -10.53
C GLU A 96 17.64 18.16 -10.37
N GLN A 97 17.99 17.64 -9.19
CA GLN A 97 18.06 16.20 -8.89
C GLN A 97 16.94 15.73 -7.96
N GLN A 98 16.01 16.59 -7.54
CA GLN A 98 14.91 16.22 -6.64
C GLN A 98 14.02 15.11 -7.23
N ALA A 99 13.79 15.13 -8.55
CA ALA A 99 13.04 14.08 -9.23
C ALA A 99 13.73 12.71 -9.11
N LEU A 100 15.07 12.67 -9.21
CA LEU A 100 15.84 11.45 -9.03
C LEU A 100 15.74 10.94 -7.59
N GLY A 101 15.83 11.83 -6.59
CA GLY A 101 15.66 11.47 -5.18
C GLY A 101 14.28 10.86 -4.87
N ILE A 102 13.20 11.45 -5.40
CA ILE A 102 11.84 10.92 -5.25
C ILE A 102 11.70 9.55 -5.95
N SER A 103 12.34 9.39 -7.11
CA SER A 103 12.37 8.12 -7.84
C SER A 103 13.04 7.01 -7.02
N ILE A 104 14.19 7.27 -6.40
CA ILE A 104 14.89 6.30 -5.54
C ILE A 104 14.01 5.82 -4.38
N VAL A 105 13.31 6.74 -3.71
CA VAL A 105 12.36 6.40 -2.62
C VAL A 105 11.24 5.49 -3.14
N SER A 106 10.73 5.78 -4.35
CA SER A 106 9.66 5.00 -4.98
C SER A 106 10.14 3.61 -5.42
N THR A 107 11.37 3.50 -5.95
CA THR A 107 12.01 2.23 -6.29
C THR A 107 12.25 1.38 -5.05
N ALA A 108 12.71 1.97 -3.94
CA ALA A 108 12.88 1.27 -2.67
C ALA A 108 11.56 0.70 -2.14
N TRP A 109 10.46 1.45 -2.25
CA TRP A 109 9.12 0.93 -1.97
C TRP A 109 8.77 -0.27 -2.86
N GLY A 110 9.03 -0.17 -4.17
CA GLY A 110 8.83 -1.27 -5.12
C GLY A 110 9.61 -2.53 -4.75
N MET A 111 10.87 -2.40 -4.33
CA MET A 111 11.66 -3.54 -3.83
C MET A 111 11.05 -4.16 -2.58
N GLY A 112 10.51 -3.35 -1.66
CA GLY A 112 9.80 -3.84 -0.47
C GLY A 112 8.58 -4.71 -0.80
N VAL A 113 7.84 -4.37 -1.87
CA VAL A 113 6.70 -5.16 -2.36
C VAL A 113 7.14 -6.52 -2.94
N ILE A 114 8.38 -6.66 -3.40
CA ILE A 114 8.94 -7.91 -3.93
C ILE A 114 9.48 -8.77 -2.78
N ILE A 115 10.32 -8.17 -1.94
CA ILE A 115 11.07 -8.84 -0.86
C ILE A 115 10.13 -9.22 0.29
N GLY A 116 9.15 -8.37 0.61
CA GLY A 116 8.21 -8.58 1.72
C GLY A 116 7.45 -9.91 1.62
N PRO A 117 6.69 -10.16 0.54
CA PRO A 117 6.01 -11.43 0.33
C PRO A 117 6.94 -12.64 0.21
N ALA A 118 8.16 -12.47 -0.31
CA ALA A 118 9.15 -13.55 -0.36
C ALA A 118 9.55 -13.97 1.06
N ILE A 119 10.00 -13.03 1.89
CA ILE A 119 10.39 -13.30 3.29
C ILE A 119 9.19 -13.84 4.07
N GLY A 120 8.03 -13.18 3.95
CA GLY A 120 6.82 -13.56 4.66
C GLY A 120 6.26 -14.92 4.24
N GLY A 121 6.35 -15.29 2.97
CA GLY A 121 5.84 -16.55 2.43
C GLY A 121 6.77 -17.73 2.72
N TYR A 122 8.06 -17.60 2.39
CA TYR A 122 9.04 -18.69 2.55
C TYR A 122 9.38 -18.95 4.02
N LEU A 123 9.44 -17.93 4.87
CA LEU A 123 9.84 -18.13 6.27
C LEU A 123 8.68 -18.34 7.24
N ALA A 124 7.42 -18.10 6.84
CA ALA A 124 6.27 -18.35 7.69
C ALA A 124 6.05 -19.85 7.93
N GLN A 125 5.60 -20.22 9.12
CA GLN A 125 5.29 -21.61 9.49
C GLN A 125 6.44 -22.59 9.18
N PRO A 126 7.68 -22.32 9.63
CA PRO A 126 8.86 -23.06 9.21
C PRO A 126 8.80 -24.55 9.56
N VAL A 127 8.11 -24.92 10.63
CA VAL A 127 7.88 -26.33 11.01
C VAL A 127 7.04 -27.08 9.98
N LYS A 128 6.03 -26.43 9.38
CA LYS A 128 5.20 -27.05 8.33
C LYS A 128 5.92 -27.10 6.99
N GLN A 129 6.71 -26.08 6.68
CA GLN A 129 7.37 -25.95 5.38
C GLN A 129 8.69 -26.73 5.30
N TYR A 130 9.47 -26.76 6.39
CA TYR A 130 10.79 -27.37 6.48
C TYR A 130 10.88 -28.29 7.71
N PRO A 131 10.11 -29.39 7.75
CA PRO A 131 10.03 -30.29 8.91
C PRO A 131 11.36 -30.99 9.25
N HIS A 132 12.30 -31.04 8.30
CA HIS A 132 13.64 -31.60 8.49
C HIS A 132 14.61 -30.63 9.20
N LEU A 133 14.34 -29.31 9.18
CA LEU A 133 15.16 -28.29 9.83
C LEU A 133 14.55 -27.80 11.15
N PHE A 134 13.22 -27.78 11.25
CA PHE A 134 12.51 -27.22 12.40
C PHE A 134 11.55 -28.24 13.02
N HIS A 135 11.80 -28.59 14.27
CA HIS A 135 10.92 -29.49 15.04
C HIS A 135 9.74 -28.75 15.67
N GLU A 136 8.61 -29.43 15.86
CA GLU A 136 7.40 -28.88 16.50
C GLU A 136 7.61 -28.36 17.92
N LYS A 137 8.54 -28.97 18.67
CA LYS A 137 8.88 -28.55 20.04
C LYS A 137 9.79 -27.32 20.10
N SER A 138 10.27 -26.82 18.95
CA SER A 138 11.13 -25.64 18.90
C SER A 138 10.35 -24.34 19.16
N VAL A 139 11.09 -23.26 19.41
CA VAL A 139 10.52 -21.91 19.54
C VAL A 139 9.68 -21.53 18.31
N PHE A 140 10.10 -21.98 17.12
CA PHE A 140 9.40 -21.72 15.85
C PHE A 140 8.13 -22.56 15.66
N GLY A 141 7.98 -23.67 16.40
CA GLY A 141 6.71 -24.40 16.50
C GLY A 141 5.69 -23.66 17.36
N ARG A 142 6.15 -23.07 18.48
CA ARG A 142 5.32 -22.20 19.33
C ARG A 142 4.95 -20.88 18.63
N PHE A 143 5.91 -20.29 17.90
CA PHE A 143 5.77 -19.00 17.23
C PHE A 143 5.98 -19.12 15.72
N PRO A 144 4.92 -19.46 14.95
CA PRO A 144 5.05 -19.76 13.51
C PRO A 144 5.43 -18.57 12.64
N TYR A 145 5.29 -17.33 13.13
CA TYR A 145 5.64 -16.11 12.40
C TYR A 145 6.88 -15.41 12.96
N LEU A 146 7.57 -16.01 13.95
CA LEU A 146 8.74 -15.39 14.57
C LEU A 146 9.92 -15.28 13.60
N LEU A 147 10.17 -16.33 12.80
CA LEU A 147 11.29 -16.36 11.86
C LEU A 147 11.28 -15.21 10.85
N PRO A 148 10.19 -14.95 10.09
CA PRO A 148 10.15 -13.79 9.19
C PRO A 148 10.28 -12.47 9.95
N CYS A 149 9.71 -12.36 11.15
CA CYS A 149 9.83 -11.15 11.97
C CYS A 149 11.28 -10.88 12.39
N ILE A 150 12.03 -11.90 12.84
CA ILE A 150 13.45 -11.75 13.19
C ILE A 150 14.26 -11.31 11.96
N CYS A 151 14.05 -11.92 10.79
CA CYS A 151 14.77 -11.54 9.58
C CYS A 151 14.55 -10.07 9.19
N ILE A 152 13.30 -9.60 9.26
CA ILE A 152 12.96 -8.19 8.99
C ILE A 152 13.59 -7.29 10.06
N SER A 153 13.48 -7.64 11.34
CA SER A 153 14.02 -6.83 12.43
C SER A 153 15.56 -6.77 12.42
N LEU A 154 16.26 -7.82 11.96
CA LEU A 154 17.71 -7.80 11.74
C LEU A 154 18.09 -6.86 10.60
N PHE A 155 17.35 -6.90 9.49
CA PHE A 155 17.53 -5.96 8.39
C PHE A 155 17.28 -4.51 8.85
N ASP A 156 16.21 -4.27 9.59
CA ASP A 156 15.90 -2.94 10.14
C ASP A 156 16.93 -2.48 11.17
N THR A 157 17.59 -3.38 11.88
CA THR A 157 18.71 -3.04 12.78
C THR A 157 19.89 -2.49 11.98
N PHE A 158 20.21 -3.10 10.83
CA PHE A 158 21.24 -2.56 9.93
C PHE A 158 20.83 -1.19 9.37
N VAL A 159 19.56 -1.00 9.01
CA VAL A 159 19.02 0.30 8.57
C VAL A 159 19.09 1.33 9.69
N PHE A 160 18.77 0.96 10.93
CA PHE A 160 18.84 1.83 12.09
C PHE A 160 20.26 2.29 12.39
N ILE A 161 21.24 1.38 12.32
CA ILE A 161 22.66 1.75 12.41
C ILE A 161 23.02 2.68 11.24
N SER A 162 22.52 2.37 10.04
CA SER A 162 22.68 3.21 8.85
C SER A 162 22.11 4.64 9.03
N CYS A 163 21.11 4.82 9.91
CA CYS A 163 20.57 6.14 10.24
C CYS A 163 21.59 7.08 10.88
N ALA A 164 22.67 6.57 11.50
CA ALA A 164 23.72 7.40 12.08
C ALA A 164 24.38 8.32 11.05
N TRP A 165 24.54 7.84 9.80
CA TRP A 165 25.18 8.57 8.70
C TRP A 165 24.24 9.51 7.93
N LEU A 166 22.92 9.49 8.18
CA LEU A 166 22.04 10.48 7.53
C LEU A 166 22.37 11.89 8.07
N PRO A 167 22.64 12.88 7.20
CA PRO A 167 22.66 14.28 7.63
C PRO A 167 21.28 14.73 8.13
N GLU A 168 21.24 15.74 9.00
CA GLU A 168 19.97 16.36 9.41
C GLU A 168 19.65 17.53 8.48
N THR A 169 18.38 17.68 8.10
CA THR A 169 17.91 18.72 7.17
C THR A 169 17.13 19.85 7.83
N LEU A 170 16.84 19.77 9.14
CA LEU A 170 16.09 20.77 9.92
C LEU A 170 16.56 22.23 9.69
N HIS A 171 17.87 22.48 9.53
CA HIS A 171 18.40 23.83 9.34
C HIS A 171 18.00 24.48 8.02
N LYS A 172 17.74 23.70 6.95
CA LYS A 172 17.23 24.23 5.68
C LYS A 172 15.81 24.78 5.81
N HIS A 173 14.98 24.18 6.67
CA HIS A 173 13.61 24.62 6.91
C HIS A 173 13.57 26.00 7.57
N LYS A 174 14.35 26.20 8.65
CA LYS A 174 14.47 27.51 9.33
C LYS A 174 15.11 28.60 8.46
N GLY A 175 16.02 28.23 7.56
CA GLY A 175 16.63 29.17 6.61
C GLY A 175 15.67 29.60 5.51
N LEU A 176 14.77 28.71 5.07
CA LEU A 176 13.72 29.02 4.10
C LEU A 176 12.63 29.90 4.73
N ASP A 177 12.15 29.56 5.93
CA ASP A 177 11.16 30.38 6.65
C ASP A 177 11.72 31.77 7.01
N ARG A 178 12.97 31.86 7.48
CA ARG A 178 13.63 33.17 7.71
C ARG A 178 13.93 33.92 6.42
N GLY A 179 14.24 33.22 5.33
CA GLY A 179 14.44 33.82 4.01
C GLY A 179 13.14 34.41 3.49
N VAL A 180 12.03 33.70 3.65
CA VAL A 180 10.67 34.16 3.32
C VAL A 180 10.27 35.32 4.24
N GLU A 181 10.49 35.26 5.55
CA GLU A 181 10.21 36.38 6.47
C GLU A 181 11.09 37.60 6.21
N MET A 182 12.38 37.42 5.87
CA MET A 182 13.26 38.54 5.52
C MET A 182 12.89 39.16 4.17
N VAL A 183 12.49 38.35 3.19
CA VAL A 183 11.98 38.83 1.89
C VAL A 183 10.61 39.49 2.07
N GLU A 184 9.69 38.93 2.85
CA GLU A 184 8.39 39.56 3.17
C GLU A 184 8.57 40.89 3.92
N SER A 185 9.52 40.96 4.86
CA SER A 185 9.82 42.21 5.58
C SER A 185 10.47 43.30 4.71
N SER A 186 11.16 42.91 3.63
CA SER A 186 11.77 43.83 2.66
C SER A 186 10.88 44.11 1.44
N THR A 187 9.80 43.35 1.25
CA THR A 187 8.84 43.50 0.13
C THR A 187 7.49 44.09 0.58
N ASN A 188 7.44 44.74 1.74
CA ASN A 188 6.24 45.48 2.22
C ASN A 188 5.94 46.78 1.42
N GLN A 189 6.38 46.87 0.17
CA GLN A 189 5.84 47.79 -0.82
C GLN A 189 5.25 46.96 -1.96
N GLU A 190 3.92 46.82 -1.91
CA GLU A 190 3.05 46.40 -3.00
C GLU A 190 3.36 45.03 -3.65
N SER A 191 3.20 43.95 -2.89
CA SER A 191 2.78 42.68 -3.49
C SER A 191 1.39 42.31 -2.94
N THR A 192 0.39 42.49 -3.80
CA THR A 192 -0.96 41.98 -3.58
C THR A 192 -0.88 40.45 -3.51
N GLU A 193 -0.69 39.87 -2.32
CA GLU A 193 -0.79 38.43 -2.13
C GLU A 193 -2.19 37.99 -2.58
N LEU A 194 -2.28 37.35 -3.74
CA LEU A 194 -3.51 36.70 -4.18
C LEU A 194 -3.93 35.71 -3.08
N PRO A 195 -5.20 35.71 -2.63
CA PRO A 195 -5.64 34.78 -1.61
C PRO A 195 -5.39 33.35 -2.10
N LYS A 196 -4.52 32.61 -1.41
CA LYS A 196 -4.21 31.21 -1.71
C LYS A 196 -5.53 30.44 -1.81
N LYS A 197 -5.97 30.13 -3.04
CA LYS A 197 -7.24 29.43 -3.28
C LYS A 197 -7.22 28.13 -2.49
N SER A 198 -8.26 27.91 -1.69
CA SER A 198 -8.39 26.71 -0.88
C SER A 198 -8.29 25.45 -1.76
N LEU A 199 -7.30 24.60 -1.51
CA LEU A 199 -7.07 23.36 -2.26
C LEU A 199 -8.28 22.42 -2.22
N LEU A 200 -9.00 22.40 -1.10
CA LEU A 200 -10.20 21.58 -0.93
C LEU A 200 -11.37 22.04 -1.82
N LYS A 201 -11.35 23.29 -2.29
CA LYS A 201 -12.34 23.81 -3.24
C LYS A 201 -11.94 23.57 -4.70
N ASN A 202 -10.71 23.10 -4.97
CA ASN A 202 -10.25 22.77 -6.32
C ASN A 202 -10.86 21.42 -6.75
N TRP A 203 -11.97 21.46 -7.48
CA TRP A 203 -12.68 20.25 -7.89
C TRP A 203 -11.84 19.28 -8.76
N PRO A 204 -11.06 19.73 -9.75
CA PRO A 204 -10.10 18.86 -10.46
C PRO A 204 -9.14 18.08 -9.56
N LEU A 205 -8.63 18.74 -8.51
CA LEU A 205 -7.78 18.09 -7.53
C LEU A 205 -8.58 17.08 -6.70
N MET A 206 -9.73 17.50 -6.16
CA MET A 206 -10.55 16.66 -5.29
C MET A 206 -11.11 15.43 -6.01
N SER A 207 -11.57 15.56 -7.24
CA SER A 207 -12.03 14.41 -8.05
C SER A 207 -10.90 13.41 -8.28
N SER A 208 -9.70 13.87 -8.61
CA SER A 208 -8.51 13.03 -8.76
C SER A 208 -8.10 12.33 -7.45
N ILE A 209 -8.25 13.00 -6.30
CA ILE A 209 -8.01 12.41 -4.97
C ILE A 209 -9.05 11.34 -4.64
N ILE A 210 -10.34 11.60 -4.92
CA ILE A 210 -11.42 10.63 -4.65
C ILE A 210 -11.21 9.37 -5.50
N THR A 211 -10.94 9.52 -6.80
CA THR A 211 -10.66 8.39 -7.70
C THR A 211 -9.43 7.60 -7.23
N TYR A 212 -8.37 8.30 -6.79
CA TYR A 212 -7.19 7.66 -6.22
C TYR A 212 -7.49 6.87 -4.93
N CYS A 213 -8.37 7.38 -4.08
CA CYS A 213 -8.81 6.72 -2.85
C CYS A 213 -9.60 5.44 -3.15
N VAL A 214 -10.51 5.48 -4.13
CA VAL A 214 -11.30 4.31 -4.54
C VAL A 214 -10.40 3.21 -5.09
N PHE A 215 -9.48 3.52 -6.01
CA PHE A 215 -8.53 2.53 -6.51
C PHE A 215 -7.60 2.00 -5.43
N SER A 216 -7.14 2.86 -4.52
CA SER A 216 -6.30 2.45 -3.38
C SER A 216 -7.03 1.52 -2.41
N LEU A 217 -8.32 1.78 -2.15
CA LEU A 217 -9.18 0.92 -1.34
C LEU A 217 -9.36 -0.43 -2.05
N HIS A 218 -9.71 -0.42 -3.33
CA HIS A 218 -9.86 -1.62 -4.14
C HIS A 218 -8.60 -2.48 -4.15
N ASP A 219 -7.43 -1.90 -4.44
CA ASP A 219 -6.18 -2.67 -4.55
C ASP A 219 -5.73 -3.26 -3.21
N THR A 220 -6.02 -2.56 -2.11
CA THR A 220 -5.75 -3.08 -0.77
C THR A 220 -6.72 -4.20 -0.41
N ALA A 221 -8.01 -4.05 -0.74
CA ALA A 221 -9.02 -5.10 -0.54
C ALA A 221 -8.71 -6.35 -1.39
N TYR A 222 -8.28 -6.15 -2.64
CA TYR A 222 -7.83 -7.21 -3.53
C TYR A 222 -6.64 -7.96 -2.95
N ALA A 223 -5.60 -7.28 -2.46
CA ALA A 223 -4.43 -7.93 -1.89
C ALA A 223 -4.78 -8.81 -0.67
N GLU A 224 -5.70 -8.32 0.18
CA GLU A 224 -6.20 -9.08 1.34
C GLU A 224 -7.02 -10.30 0.90
N ILE A 225 -8.03 -10.10 0.04
CA ILE A 225 -8.90 -11.18 -0.47
C ILE A 225 -8.08 -12.22 -1.24
N PHE A 226 -7.16 -11.81 -2.10
CA PHE A 226 -6.34 -12.71 -2.88
C PHE A 226 -5.50 -13.61 -1.98
N SER A 227 -4.87 -13.05 -0.95
CA SER A 227 -4.07 -13.82 0.01
C SER A 227 -4.94 -14.80 0.81
N LEU A 228 -6.13 -14.38 1.26
CA LEU A 228 -7.06 -15.25 1.98
C LEU A 228 -7.65 -16.36 1.10
N TRP A 229 -8.04 -16.01 -0.13
CA TRP A 229 -8.63 -16.93 -1.11
C TRP A 229 -7.66 -18.02 -1.54
N THR A 230 -6.41 -17.65 -1.84
CA THR A 230 -5.39 -18.63 -2.27
C THR A 230 -5.09 -19.64 -1.17
N VAL A 231 -5.03 -19.23 0.10
CA VAL A 231 -4.79 -20.14 1.24
C VAL A 231 -6.02 -20.96 1.62
N SER A 232 -7.24 -20.44 1.40
CA SER A 232 -8.49 -21.12 1.77
C SER A 232 -8.62 -22.51 1.15
N ASN A 233 -9.28 -23.42 1.87
CA ASN A 233 -9.52 -24.78 1.42
C ASN A 233 -10.36 -24.79 0.12
N ARG A 234 -10.08 -25.73 -0.78
CA ARG A 234 -10.87 -25.97 -2.01
C ARG A 234 -12.35 -26.23 -1.72
N LYS A 235 -12.69 -26.78 -0.55
CA LYS A 235 -14.09 -26.95 -0.11
C LYS A 235 -14.88 -25.63 -0.05
N TYR A 236 -14.21 -24.51 0.23
CA TYR A 236 -14.83 -23.18 0.30
C TYR A 236 -14.49 -22.31 -0.92
N GLY A 237 -14.16 -22.93 -2.06
CA GLY A 237 -13.80 -22.21 -3.30
C GLY A 237 -12.43 -21.53 -3.27
N GLY A 238 -11.51 -21.95 -2.37
CA GLY A 238 -10.12 -21.48 -2.35
C GLY A 238 -9.15 -22.37 -3.14
N LEU A 239 -7.84 -22.08 -3.10
CA LEU A 239 -6.82 -22.86 -3.83
C LEU A 239 -6.01 -23.83 -2.96
N SER A 240 -6.10 -23.73 -1.63
CA SER A 240 -5.33 -24.52 -0.65
C SER A 240 -3.81 -24.37 -0.78
N PHE A 241 -3.34 -23.18 -1.12
CA PHE A 241 -1.92 -22.87 -1.25
C PHE A 241 -1.22 -22.80 0.11
N LEU A 242 0.04 -23.22 0.15
CA LEU A 242 0.90 -22.95 1.30
C LEU A 242 1.37 -21.49 1.28
N SER A 243 1.84 -20.99 2.42
CA SER A 243 2.34 -19.61 2.53
C SER A 243 3.47 -19.29 1.55
N LYS A 244 4.34 -20.26 1.22
CA LYS A 244 5.37 -20.10 0.17
C LYS A 244 4.78 -19.87 -1.23
N ASP A 245 3.68 -20.56 -1.57
CA ASP A 245 3.12 -20.50 -2.92
C ASP A 245 2.47 -19.13 -3.12
N VAL A 246 1.78 -18.63 -2.09
CA VAL A 246 1.23 -17.26 -2.08
C VAL A 246 2.34 -16.21 -2.15
N GLY A 247 3.40 -16.38 -1.34
CA GLY A 247 4.57 -15.51 -1.37
C GLY A 247 5.21 -15.45 -2.76
N GLN A 248 5.37 -16.60 -3.41
CA GLN A 248 5.96 -16.70 -4.76
C GLN A 248 5.11 -15.96 -5.81
N VAL A 249 3.78 -16.15 -5.80
CA VAL A 249 2.89 -15.44 -6.73
C VAL A 249 2.96 -13.93 -6.52
N LEU A 250 2.89 -13.47 -5.27
CA LEU A 250 2.97 -12.05 -4.94
C LEU A 250 4.33 -11.43 -5.28
N THR A 251 5.42 -12.16 -5.06
CA THR A 251 6.78 -11.72 -5.42
C THR A 251 6.95 -11.59 -6.94
N VAL A 252 6.47 -12.55 -7.73
CA VAL A 252 6.50 -12.46 -9.20
C VAL A 252 5.63 -11.30 -9.69
N ALA A 253 4.46 -11.12 -9.09
CA ALA A 253 3.58 -10.00 -9.40
C ALA A 253 4.24 -8.64 -9.07
N GLY A 254 4.89 -8.52 -7.90
CA GLY A 254 5.68 -7.34 -7.52
C GLY A 254 6.87 -7.08 -8.45
N ALA A 255 7.56 -8.12 -8.91
CA ALA A 255 8.66 -7.99 -9.86
C ALA A 255 8.16 -7.48 -11.22
N SER A 256 7.02 -8.00 -11.70
CA SER A 256 6.40 -7.53 -12.93
C SER A 256 5.98 -6.06 -12.86
N LEU A 257 5.46 -5.62 -11.71
CA LEU A 257 5.15 -4.21 -11.45
C LEU A 257 6.41 -3.33 -11.54
N LEU A 258 7.53 -3.75 -10.93
CA LEU A 258 8.77 -2.97 -10.95
C LEU A 258 9.34 -2.86 -12.37
N VAL A 259 9.39 -3.96 -13.11
CA VAL A 259 9.86 -4.01 -14.50
C VAL A 259 8.98 -3.10 -15.37
N TYR A 260 7.66 -3.19 -15.24
CA TYR A 260 6.74 -2.34 -15.97
C TYR A 260 6.93 -0.85 -15.67
N GLN A 261 7.06 -0.49 -14.38
CA GLN A 261 7.22 0.89 -13.95
C GLN A 261 8.52 1.51 -14.49
N LEU A 262 9.61 0.74 -14.52
CA LEU A 262 10.92 1.22 -14.98
C LEU A 262 11.02 1.34 -16.51
N PHE A 263 10.47 0.39 -17.26
CA PHE A 263 10.73 0.29 -18.70
C PHE A 263 9.53 0.64 -19.59
N ALA A 264 8.32 0.27 -19.18
CA ALA A 264 7.14 0.35 -20.06
C ALA A 264 6.24 1.56 -19.75
N TYR A 265 6.14 1.99 -18.50
CA TYR A 265 5.19 3.04 -18.10
C TYR A 265 5.43 4.37 -18.83
N HIS A 266 6.69 4.76 -19.06
CA HIS A 266 7.02 5.97 -19.81
C HIS A 266 6.34 6.00 -21.20
N TRP A 267 6.42 4.88 -21.92
CA TRP A 267 5.82 4.72 -23.24
C TRP A 267 4.30 4.76 -23.17
N VAL A 268 3.71 4.08 -22.19
CA VAL A 268 2.26 4.07 -21.98
C VAL A 268 1.74 5.49 -21.69
N ASN A 269 2.43 6.23 -20.82
CA ASN A 269 2.05 7.61 -20.50
C ASN A 269 2.22 8.56 -21.70
N LYS A 270 3.27 8.38 -22.51
CA LYS A 270 3.47 9.20 -23.72
C LYS A 270 2.39 8.94 -24.79
N THR A 271 1.97 7.70 -24.96
CA THR A 271 1.03 7.30 -26.02
C THR A 271 -0.44 7.54 -25.64
N PHE A 272 -0.83 7.17 -24.42
CA PHE A 272 -2.24 7.21 -24.00
C PHE A 272 -2.56 8.36 -23.04
N GLY A 273 -1.55 8.97 -22.42
CA GLY A 273 -1.73 9.93 -21.34
C GLY A 273 -2.24 9.29 -20.04
N PRO A 274 -2.33 10.07 -18.95
CA PRO A 274 -2.66 9.54 -17.62
C PRO A 274 -4.13 9.10 -17.48
N ILE A 275 -5.06 9.68 -18.25
CA ILE A 275 -6.50 9.38 -18.15
C ILE A 275 -6.83 8.08 -18.87
N HIS A 276 -6.56 8.00 -20.18
CA HIS A 276 -6.88 6.81 -20.95
C HIS A 276 -6.10 5.59 -20.45
N SER A 277 -4.84 5.75 -20.03
CA SER A 277 -4.09 4.63 -19.44
C SER A 277 -4.73 4.11 -18.14
N THR A 278 -5.28 4.99 -17.30
CA THR A 278 -6.02 4.62 -16.09
C THR A 278 -7.33 3.91 -16.44
N GLN A 279 -8.11 4.46 -17.40
CA GLN A 279 -9.37 3.89 -17.88
C GLN A 279 -9.17 2.49 -18.48
N ILE A 280 -8.22 2.34 -19.41
CA ILE A 280 -7.91 1.06 -20.06
C ILE A 280 -7.45 0.04 -19.01
N SER A 281 -6.56 0.42 -18.09
CA SER A 281 -6.08 -0.48 -17.04
C SER A 281 -7.20 -0.94 -16.11
N SER A 282 -8.15 -0.06 -15.80
CA SER A 282 -9.31 -0.40 -14.97
C SER A 282 -10.28 -1.31 -15.72
N ALA A 283 -10.61 -0.98 -16.97
CA ALA A 283 -11.47 -1.79 -17.83
C ALA A 283 -10.91 -3.22 -18.05
N LEU A 284 -9.60 -3.36 -18.25
CA LEU A 284 -8.93 -4.65 -18.41
C LEU A 284 -8.77 -5.42 -17.09
N SER A 285 -8.80 -4.75 -15.94
CA SER A 285 -8.74 -5.42 -14.63
C SER A 285 -10.03 -6.17 -14.30
N ILE A 286 -11.19 -5.67 -14.74
CA ILE A 286 -12.51 -6.28 -14.49
C ILE A 286 -12.60 -7.73 -14.98
N PRO A 287 -12.31 -8.07 -16.26
CA PRO A 287 -12.39 -9.45 -16.72
C PRO A 287 -11.37 -10.37 -16.03
N ILE A 288 -10.20 -9.85 -15.63
CA ILE A 288 -9.21 -10.62 -14.88
C ILE A 288 -9.76 -11.03 -13.51
N ILE A 289 -10.34 -10.08 -12.77
CA ILE A 289 -10.93 -10.37 -11.45
C ILE A 289 -12.14 -11.30 -11.59
N ALA A 290 -12.96 -11.10 -12.63
CA ALA A 290 -14.10 -11.98 -12.93
C ALA A 290 -13.67 -13.42 -13.26
N ALA A 291 -12.45 -13.62 -13.73
CA ALA A 291 -11.92 -14.94 -14.06
C ALA A 291 -11.47 -15.76 -12.84
N TYR A 292 -11.16 -15.14 -11.70
CA TYR A 292 -10.60 -15.84 -10.52
C TYR A 292 -11.47 -16.97 -9.96
N PRO A 293 -12.80 -16.83 -9.78
CA PRO A 293 -13.65 -17.93 -9.32
C PRO A 293 -13.50 -19.19 -10.19
N PHE A 294 -13.41 -19.02 -11.51
CA PHE A 294 -13.29 -20.13 -12.45
C PHE A 294 -11.94 -20.84 -12.37
N MET A 295 -10.89 -20.16 -11.90
CA MET A 295 -9.58 -20.79 -11.69
C MET A 295 -9.61 -21.86 -10.59
N THR A 296 -10.57 -21.83 -9.66
CA THR A 296 -10.68 -22.82 -8.59
C THR A 296 -10.91 -24.25 -9.10
N HIS A 297 -11.53 -24.38 -10.29
CA HIS A 297 -11.76 -25.66 -10.96
C HIS A 297 -10.51 -26.21 -11.66
N LEU A 298 -9.44 -25.42 -11.74
CA LEU A 298 -8.19 -25.83 -12.38
C LEU A 298 -7.22 -26.46 -11.35
N SER A 299 -6.26 -27.22 -11.86
CA SER A 299 -5.22 -27.87 -11.06
C SER A 299 -3.90 -27.97 -11.83
N GLY A 300 -2.80 -28.06 -11.07
CA GLY A 300 -1.44 -28.14 -11.62
C GLY A 300 -1.09 -26.95 -12.51
N ILE A 301 -0.42 -27.22 -13.63
CA ILE A 301 0.04 -26.20 -14.60
C ILE A 301 -1.12 -25.38 -15.15
N ARG A 302 -2.29 -25.99 -15.34
CA ARG A 302 -3.49 -25.30 -15.86
C ARG A 302 -4.02 -24.24 -14.91
N LEU A 303 -3.76 -24.35 -13.61
CA LEU A 303 -4.03 -23.29 -12.63
C LEU A 303 -2.86 -22.32 -12.54
N GLY A 304 -1.63 -22.84 -12.46
CA GLY A 304 -0.43 -22.04 -12.26
C GLY A 304 -0.26 -20.97 -13.34
N VAL A 305 -0.29 -21.34 -14.62
CA VAL A 305 -0.02 -20.39 -15.72
C VAL A 305 -1.04 -19.23 -15.73
N PRO A 306 -2.37 -19.46 -15.74
CA PRO A 306 -3.34 -18.37 -15.69
C PRO A 306 -3.25 -17.52 -14.43
N LEU A 307 -3.01 -18.13 -13.26
CA LEU A 307 -2.95 -17.40 -11.99
C LEU A 307 -1.77 -16.44 -11.95
N TYR A 308 -0.57 -16.89 -12.37
CA TYR A 308 0.61 -16.04 -12.42
C TYR A 308 0.45 -14.90 -13.43
N ILE A 309 -0.05 -15.19 -14.64
CA ILE A 309 -0.33 -14.17 -15.65
C ILE A 309 -1.33 -13.14 -15.12
N ALA A 310 -2.43 -13.61 -14.50
CA ALA A 310 -3.45 -12.73 -13.93
C ALA A 310 -2.89 -11.85 -12.80
N ALA A 311 -2.09 -12.41 -11.89
CA ALA A 311 -1.47 -11.66 -10.80
C ALA A 311 -0.48 -10.60 -11.31
N MET A 312 0.33 -10.94 -12.32
CA MET A 312 1.25 -10.01 -12.97
C MET A 312 0.51 -8.87 -13.66
N LEU A 313 -0.46 -9.19 -14.52
CA LEU A 313 -1.27 -8.20 -15.23
C LEU A 313 -2.04 -7.30 -14.25
N LYS A 314 -2.63 -7.87 -13.19
CA LYS A 314 -3.34 -7.09 -12.17
C LYS A 314 -2.41 -6.12 -11.44
N SER A 315 -1.15 -6.51 -11.19
CA SER A 315 -0.16 -5.65 -10.56
C SER A 315 0.30 -4.51 -11.48
N VAL A 316 0.47 -4.80 -12.77
CA VAL A 316 0.73 -3.79 -13.81
C VAL A 316 -0.42 -2.78 -13.90
N PHE A 317 -1.67 -3.24 -13.98
CA PHE A 317 -2.82 -2.34 -14.03
C PHE A 317 -3.05 -1.56 -12.72
N ALA A 318 -2.69 -2.13 -11.57
CA ALA A 318 -2.70 -1.41 -10.31
C ALA A 318 -1.72 -0.24 -10.30
N ILE A 319 -0.46 -0.46 -10.70
CA ILE A 319 0.53 0.62 -10.70
C ILE A 319 0.23 1.69 -11.74
N THR A 320 -0.32 1.32 -12.91
CA THR A 320 -0.73 2.30 -13.93
C THR A 320 -1.80 3.24 -13.41
N ARG A 321 -2.84 2.72 -12.73
CA ARG A 321 -3.92 3.54 -12.15
C ARG A 321 -3.43 4.44 -11.03
N VAL A 322 -2.61 3.91 -10.12
CA VAL A 322 -1.99 4.68 -9.02
C VAL A 322 -1.13 5.82 -9.56
N THR A 323 -0.29 5.53 -10.56
CA THR A 323 0.62 6.53 -11.13
C THR A 323 -0.15 7.56 -11.97
N GLY A 324 -1.11 7.12 -12.79
CA GLY A 324 -1.95 8.01 -13.62
C GLY A 324 -2.77 8.99 -12.78
N THR A 325 -3.43 8.51 -11.72
CA THR A 325 -4.18 9.39 -10.80
C THR A 325 -3.28 10.32 -9.98
N SER A 326 -2.07 9.90 -9.60
CA SER A 326 -1.09 10.78 -8.96
C SER A 326 -0.57 11.88 -9.89
N LEU A 327 -0.37 11.59 -11.18
CA LEU A 327 -0.04 12.61 -12.19
C LEU A 327 -1.17 13.63 -12.35
N LEU A 328 -2.42 13.19 -12.38
CA LEU A 328 -3.58 14.09 -12.46
C LEU A 328 -3.67 15.04 -11.27
N GLN A 329 -3.41 14.55 -10.04
CA GLN A 329 -3.35 15.39 -8.85
C GLN A 329 -2.26 16.47 -8.96
N ASN A 330 -1.07 16.10 -9.43
CA ASN A 330 0.05 17.02 -9.58
C ASN A 330 -0.18 18.06 -10.69
N ASN A 331 -0.94 17.72 -11.72
CA ASN A 331 -1.27 18.62 -12.83
C ASN A 331 -2.48 19.52 -12.53
N ALA A 332 -3.31 19.17 -11.55
CA ALA A 332 -4.45 19.97 -11.11
C ALA A 332 -4.06 21.19 -10.25
N VAL A 333 -2.79 21.29 -9.82
CA VAL A 333 -2.29 22.37 -8.97
C VAL A 333 -0.97 22.96 -9.48
N PRO A 334 -0.71 24.26 -9.21
CA PRO A 334 0.61 24.86 -9.44
C PRO A 334 1.70 24.15 -8.64
N GLN A 335 2.94 24.23 -9.13
CA GLN A 335 4.10 23.53 -8.54
C GLN A 335 4.28 23.82 -7.04
N GLU A 336 4.09 25.07 -6.62
CA GLU A 336 4.18 25.52 -5.23
C GLU A 336 3.20 24.82 -4.28
N GLN A 337 2.05 24.36 -4.80
CA GLN A 337 0.98 23.76 -4.02
C GLN A 337 0.97 22.23 -4.09
N ARG A 338 1.84 21.60 -4.92
CA ARG A 338 1.89 20.14 -5.09
C ARG A 338 2.20 19.41 -3.79
N GLY A 339 3.05 19.97 -2.92
CA GLY A 339 3.38 19.36 -1.62
C GLY A 339 2.14 19.20 -0.73
N ALA A 340 1.39 20.29 -0.55
CA ALA A 340 0.15 20.29 0.22
C ALA A 340 -0.93 19.39 -0.41
N ALA A 341 -1.10 19.43 -1.73
CA ALA A 341 -2.03 18.57 -2.46
C ALA A 341 -1.71 17.07 -2.28
N ASN A 342 -0.44 16.68 -2.42
CA ASN A 342 0.02 15.31 -2.18
C ASN A 342 -0.12 14.88 -0.71
N GLY A 343 0.02 15.82 0.23
CA GLY A 343 -0.24 15.58 1.66
C GLY A 343 -1.71 15.23 1.94
N ILE A 344 -2.64 16.01 1.39
CA ILE A 344 -4.09 15.73 1.46
C ILE A 344 -4.40 14.37 0.81
N ALA A 345 -3.89 14.13 -0.40
CA ALA A 345 -4.09 12.88 -1.12
C ALA A 345 -3.57 11.66 -0.35
N THR A 346 -2.37 11.76 0.23
CA THR A 346 -1.75 10.68 1.02
C THR A 346 -2.55 10.39 2.28
N THR A 347 -3.09 11.41 2.94
CA THR A 347 -3.94 11.26 4.13
C THR A 347 -5.26 10.58 3.79
N ALA A 348 -5.97 11.08 2.77
CA ALA A 348 -7.24 10.51 2.30
C ALA A 348 -7.07 9.05 1.82
N MET A 349 -6.00 8.78 1.07
CA MET A 349 -5.63 7.43 0.65
C MET A 349 -5.37 6.53 1.86
N SER A 350 -4.63 7.02 2.86
CA SER A 350 -4.29 6.21 4.05
C SER A 350 -5.53 5.82 4.86
N LEU A 351 -6.49 6.74 5.01
CA LEU A 351 -7.79 6.46 5.61
C LEU A 351 -8.57 5.41 4.80
N SER A 352 -8.61 5.55 3.48
CA SER A 352 -9.29 4.59 2.59
C SER A 352 -8.67 3.19 2.69
N LYS A 353 -7.33 3.10 2.73
CA LYS A 353 -6.60 1.85 2.94
C LYS A 353 -6.77 1.28 4.34
N ALA A 354 -7.18 2.07 5.33
CA ALA A 354 -7.36 1.60 6.69
C ALA A 354 -8.59 0.71 6.87
N PHE A 355 -9.67 1.04 6.19
CA PHE A 355 -10.90 0.25 6.23
C PHE A 355 -10.87 -0.95 5.26
N ALA A 356 -10.01 -0.90 4.23
CA ALA A 356 -10.00 -1.90 3.17
C ALA A 356 -9.76 -3.35 3.66
N PRO A 357 -8.74 -3.67 4.48
CA PRO A 357 -8.53 -5.04 4.96
C PRO A 357 -9.67 -5.56 5.83
N ALA A 358 -10.21 -4.74 6.73
CA ALA A 358 -11.34 -5.13 7.58
C ALA A 358 -12.60 -5.42 6.74
N GLY A 359 -12.94 -4.52 5.80
CA GLY A 359 -14.06 -4.72 4.88
C GLY A 359 -13.88 -5.97 4.01
N ALA A 360 -12.69 -6.13 3.43
CA ALA A 360 -12.31 -7.30 2.63
C ALA A 360 -12.42 -8.61 3.41
N GLY A 361 -11.91 -8.64 4.64
CA GLY A 361 -11.98 -9.80 5.54
C GLY A 361 -13.40 -10.16 5.95
N ILE A 362 -14.25 -9.16 6.27
CA ILE A 362 -15.67 -9.35 6.58
C ILE A 362 -16.41 -9.93 5.36
N ILE A 363 -16.23 -9.33 4.18
CA ILE A 363 -16.85 -9.79 2.92
C ILE A 363 -16.41 -11.22 2.61
N PHE A 364 -15.12 -11.52 2.74
CA PHE A 364 -14.58 -12.85 2.50
C PHE A 364 -15.15 -13.90 3.47
N SER A 365 -15.19 -13.59 4.77
CA SER A 365 -15.79 -14.49 5.78
C SER A 365 -17.28 -14.70 5.56
N TRP A 366 -18.03 -13.65 5.20
CA TRP A 366 -19.44 -13.76 4.85
C TRP A 366 -19.66 -14.66 3.63
N ALA A 367 -18.81 -14.52 2.61
CA ALA A 367 -18.85 -15.36 1.43
C ALA A 367 -18.49 -16.83 1.71
N GLN A 368 -17.52 -17.11 2.58
CA GLN A 368 -17.21 -18.49 2.99
C GLN A 368 -18.40 -19.17 3.69
N LYS A 369 -19.26 -18.42 4.38
CA LYS A 369 -20.51 -18.96 4.97
C LYS A 369 -21.62 -19.21 3.94
N ARG A 370 -21.50 -18.66 2.72
CA ARG A 370 -22.53 -18.67 1.67
C ARG A 370 -22.19 -19.58 0.47
N GLN A 371 -21.41 -20.64 0.69
CA GLN A 371 -20.96 -21.51 -0.42
C GLN A 371 -22.10 -22.27 -1.11
N HIS A 372 -23.19 -22.58 -0.40
CA HIS A 372 -24.31 -23.39 -0.93
C HIS A 372 -25.50 -22.57 -1.44
N ALA A 373 -25.34 -21.26 -1.67
CA ALA A 373 -26.42 -20.45 -2.20
C ALA A 373 -26.70 -20.77 -3.68
N ALA A 374 -27.99 -20.88 -4.03
CA ALA A 374 -28.43 -21.21 -5.39
C ALA A 374 -28.11 -20.10 -6.43
N PHE A 375 -27.94 -18.85 -5.99
CA PHE A 375 -27.60 -17.71 -6.84
C PHE A 375 -26.31 -17.06 -6.34
N PHE A 376 -25.27 -17.06 -7.18
CA PHE A 376 -23.89 -16.66 -6.89
C PHE A 376 -23.34 -17.29 -5.61
N PRO A 377 -22.66 -18.45 -5.73
CA PRO A 377 -21.91 -19.05 -4.64
C PRO A 377 -20.90 -18.05 -4.06
N GLY A 378 -20.58 -18.24 -2.78
CA GLY A 378 -19.81 -17.26 -2.01
C GLY A 378 -18.50 -16.83 -2.66
N ASP A 379 -17.74 -17.77 -3.23
CA ASP A 379 -16.50 -17.48 -3.97
C ASP A 379 -16.72 -16.52 -5.14
N HIS A 380 -17.76 -16.73 -5.96
CA HIS A 380 -18.12 -15.78 -7.02
C HIS A 380 -18.54 -14.41 -6.48
N MET A 381 -19.23 -14.38 -5.33
CA MET A 381 -19.73 -13.14 -4.74
C MET A 381 -18.60 -12.22 -4.26
N VAL A 382 -17.52 -12.76 -3.70
CA VAL A 382 -16.36 -11.94 -3.27
C VAL A 382 -15.76 -11.19 -4.45
N PHE A 383 -15.49 -11.91 -5.54
CA PHE A 383 -14.87 -11.31 -6.73
C PHE A 383 -15.84 -10.39 -7.49
N LEU A 384 -17.15 -10.66 -7.41
CA LEU A 384 -18.17 -9.74 -7.91
C LEU A 384 -18.15 -8.40 -7.15
N LEU A 385 -18.09 -8.43 -5.82
CA LEU A 385 -18.02 -7.20 -5.00
C LEU A 385 -16.73 -6.40 -5.23
N LEU A 386 -15.59 -7.08 -5.42
CA LEU A 386 -14.35 -6.44 -5.86
C LEU A 386 -14.54 -5.78 -7.24
N ASN A 387 -15.11 -6.50 -8.21
CA ASN A 387 -15.39 -5.95 -9.54
C ASN A 387 -16.34 -4.75 -9.52
N LEU A 388 -17.36 -4.76 -8.67
CA LEU A 388 -18.27 -3.62 -8.54
C LEU A 388 -17.51 -2.36 -8.07
N THR A 389 -16.56 -2.53 -7.14
CA THR A 389 -15.71 -1.42 -6.68
C THR A 389 -14.78 -0.93 -7.79
N GLU A 390 -14.24 -1.85 -8.60
CA GLU A 390 -13.44 -1.50 -9.79
C GLU A 390 -14.26 -0.75 -10.85
N VAL A 391 -15.49 -1.19 -11.12
CA VAL A 391 -16.42 -0.53 -12.05
C VAL A 391 -16.78 0.86 -11.55
N ILE A 392 -17.04 1.03 -10.25
CA ILE A 392 -17.24 2.36 -9.66
C ILE A 392 -16.00 3.22 -9.90
N GLY A 393 -14.80 2.70 -9.62
CA GLY A 393 -13.54 3.39 -9.90
C GLY A 393 -13.41 3.81 -11.37
N LEU A 394 -13.75 2.92 -12.31
CA LEU A 394 -13.76 3.21 -13.74
C LEU A 394 -14.77 4.32 -14.09
N ILE A 395 -16.00 4.25 -13.58
CA ILE A 395 -17.03 5.28 -13.82
C ILE A 395 -16.55 6.66 -13.33
N LEU A 396 -15.89 6.69 -12.18
CA LEU A 396 -15.31 7.92 -11.62
C LEU A 396 -14.15 8.49 -12.45
N THR A 397 -13.62 7.77 -13.44
CA THR A 397 -12.60 8.30 -14.36
C THR A 397 -13.19 9.01 -15.58
N PHE A 398 -14.50 8.99 -15.78
CA PHE A 398 -15.18 9.67 -16.88
C PHE A 398 -15.73 11.04 -16.46
N GLU A 399 -15.93 11.92 -17.44
CA GLU A 399 -16.70 13.15 -17.25
C GLU A 399 -18.17 12.81 -16.91
N PRO A 400 -18.86 13.60 -16.07
CA PRO A 400 -18.44 14.89 -15.50
C PRO A 400 -17.66 14.78 -14.18
N PHE A 401 -17.41 13.58 -13.66
CA PHE A 401 -16.82 13.43 -12.33
C PHE A 401 -15.35 13.84 -12.31
N LEU A 402 -14.53 13.23 -13.17
CA LEU A 402 -13.11 13.56 -13.29
C LEU A 402 -12.96 14.86 -14.09
N ALA A 403 -13.02 15.99 -13.40
CA ALA A 403 -12.78 17.29 -14.00
C ALA A 403 -11.29 17.47 -14.29
N VAL A 404 -10.91 17.49 -15.56
CA VAL A 404 -9.51 17.62 -15.98
C VAL A 404 -9.24 19.07 -16.40
N PRO A 405 -8.05 19.63 -16.08
CA PRO A 405 -7.63 20.92 -16.62
C PRO A 405 -7.72 20.94 -18.16
N GLN A 406 -8.08 22.09 -18.76
CA GLN A 406 -8.28 22.27 -20.21
C GLN A 406 -7.11 21.79 -21.08
N GLN A 407 -5.90 21.63 -20.53
CA GLN A 407 -4.70 21.14 -21.23
C GLN A 407 -4.78 19.67 -21.68
N TYR A 408 -5.78 18.92 -21.21
CA TYR A 408 -6.01 17.50 -21.54
C TYR A 408 -7.37 17.23 -22.21
N LYS A 409 -8.15 18.29 -22.48
CA LYS A 409 -9.27 18.24 -23.42
C LYS A 409 -8.72 18.42 -24.83
#